data_AF-A0A952R8W0-F1
#
_entry.id   AF-A0A952R8W0-F1
#
_cell.length_a   1.000
_cell.length_b   1.000
_cell.length_c   1.000
_cell.angle_alpha   90.00
_cell.angle_beta   90.00
_cell.angle_gamma   90.00
#
_symmetry.space_group_name_H-M   'P 1'
#
loop_
_entity.id
_entity.type
_entity.pdbx_description
1 polymer ?
#
loop_
_entity_poly.entity_id
_entity_poly.type
_entity_poly.pdbx_seq_one_letter_code
_entity_poly.pdbx_strand_id
1 'polypeptide(L)'
;MSRALRAGGWGSVPCVVLCVALGCSSEPPEPNECPAPRAAFALSLSAQDGELPSDTQLDVTFSAGREVFALAEPGQALEAVRCETVVEAERVVALSCALWTDGPADVAVTATGFNSLRQSLAHEVDDCGVRTVDVELELEPKPESP
;
A
#
# COMPACT_ATOMS: atom_id res chain seq x y z
N MET A 1 -30.11 26.21 19.28
CA MET A 1 -29.57 26.21 20.66
C MET A 1 -28.37 27.13 20.67
N SER A 2 -28.59 28.37 21.11
CA SER A 2 -27.59 29.44 21.09
C SER A 2 -26.74 29.39 22.35
N ARG A 3 -25.40 29.41 22.21
CA ARG A 3 -24.50 29.69 23.34
C ARG A 3 -23.53 30.80 22.98
N ALA A 4 -23.49 31.74 23.92
CA ALA A 4 -22.94 33.07 23.88
C ALA A 4 -21.41 33.12 23.73
N LEU A 5 -20.98 34.15 22.99
CA LEU A 5 -19.64 34.73 23.02
C LEU A 5 -19.38 35.33 24.41
N ARG A 6 -18.23 35.02 25.03
CA ARG A 6 -17.68 35.80 26.14
C ARG A 6 -16.40 36.49 25.67
N ALA A 7 -16.49 37.80 25.55
CA ALA A 7 -15.38 38.73 25.51
C ALA A 7 -14.91 39.05 26.94
N GLY A 8 -13.61 39.25 27.11
CA GLY A 8 -12.98 39.75 28.33
C GLY A 8 -11.53 39.26 28.41
N GLY A 9 -10.52 40.07 28.64
CA GLY A 9 -10.43 41.52 28.81
C GLY A 9 -8.95 41.90 28.67
N TRP A 10 -8.70 43.13 28.22
CA TRP A 10 -7.36 43.69 28.04
C TRP A 10 -6.67 43.92 29.38
N GLY A 11 -5.49 43.32 29.56
CA GLY A 11 -4.50 43.69 30.56
C GLY A 11 -3.19 44.03 29.87
N SER A 12 -2.90 45.33 29.75
CA SER A 12 -1.63 45.85 29.24
C SER A 12 -0.53 45.66 30.29
N VAL A 13 0.53 44.92 29.94
CA VAL A 13 1.79 44.90 30.69
C VAL A 13 2.91 45.29 29.72
N PRO A 14 3.50 46.49 29.84
CA PRO A 14 4.72 46.84 29.15
C PRO A 14 5.89 46.40 30.03
N CYS A 15 6.68 45.42 29.60
CA CYS A 15 7.95 45.13 30.24
C CYS A 15 9.01 44.69 29.23
N VAL A 16 9.96 45.60 29.08
CA VAL A 16 11.40 45.38 28.90
C VAL A 16 11.82 44.61 27.64
N VAL A 17 12.17 45.42 26.65
CA VAL A 17 13.18 45.15 25.64
C VAL A 17 14.47 44.66 26.32
N LEU A 18 14.80 43.39 26.12
CA LEU A 18 16.16 42.87 26.23
C LEU A 18 16.41 41.97 25.01
N CYS A 19 16.78 42.58 23.89
CA CYS A 19 17.22 41.89 22.69
C CYS A 19 18.59 41.23 22.94
N VAL A 20 18.59 40.02 23.51
CA VAL A 20 19.72 39.11 23.42
C VAL A 20 19.69 38.51 22.02
N ALA A 21 20.38 39.17 21.08
CA ALA A 21 20.62 38.65 19.75
C ALA A 21 21.69 37.54 19.79
N LEU A 22 21.35 36.40 20.41
CA LEU A 22 21.97 35.13 20.06
C LEU A 22 21.10 34.54 18.96
N GLY A 23 21.44 34.88 17.73
CA GLY A 23 20.90 34.22 16.55
C GLY A 23 21.29 32.75 16.59
N CYS A 24 20.42 31.91 17.16
CA CYS A 24 20.34 30.51 16.78
C CYS A 24 19.92 30.49 15.31
N SER A 25 20.91 30.57 14.42
CA SER A 25 20.76 30.23 13.02
C SER A 25 20.57 28.72 12.98
N SER A 26 19.35 28.27 13.25
CA SER A 26 18.96 26.90 12.98
C SER A 26 18.89 26.77 11.48
N GLU A 27 20.00 26.40 10.84
CA GLU A 27 19.98 25.97 9.45
C GLU A 27 18.85 24.94 9.31
N PRO A 28 17.83 25.21 8.45
CA PRO A 28 16.80 24.23 8.21
C PRO A 28 17.49 22.97 7.68
N PRO A 29 17.15 21.78 8.20
CA PRO A 29 17.70 20.54 7.68
C PRO A 29 17.49 20.53 6.17
N GLU A 30 18.55 20.22 5.42
CA GLU A 30 18.46 20.13 3.97
C GLU A 30 17.30 19.20 3.61
N PRO A 31 16.46 19.58 2.63
CA PRO A 31 15.28 18.79 2.28
C PRO A 31 15.74 17.38 1.93
N ASN A 32 15.19 16.39 2.64
CA ASN A 32 15.40 14.97 2.31
C ASN A 32 15.01 14.78 0.84
N GLU A 33 15.99 14.46 -0.01
CA GLU A 33 15.82 14.22 -1.44
C GLU A 33 15.05 12.91 -1.71
N CYS A 34 14.78 12.14 -0.67
CA CYS A 34 14.08 10.87 -0.78
C CYS A 34 12.59 11.07 -1.08
N PRO A 35 12.02 10.26 -1.99
CA PRO A 35 10.61 10.30 -2.31
C PRO A 35 9.74 9.89 -1.11
N ALA A 36 8.46 10.22 -1.17
CA ALA A 36 7.48 9.77 -0.19
C ALA A 36 7.44 8.23 -0.09
N PRO A 37 7.01 7.67 1.06
CA PRO A 37 6.88 6.22 1.24
C PRO A 37 6.06 5.56 0.12
N ARG A 38 6.57 4.44 -0.40
CA ARG A 38 5.99 3.67 -1.52
C ARG A 38 5.74 2.23 -1.11
N ALA A 39 4.88 1.54 -1.86
CA ALA A 39 4.66 0.10 -1.67
C ALA A 39 5.97 -0.66 -1.89
N ALA A 40 6.20 -1.72 -1.11
CA ALA A 40 7.37 -2.59 -1.29
C ALA A 40 7.22 -3.43 -2.56
N PHE A 41 6.00 -3.81 -2.92
CA PHE A 41 5.72 -4.59 -4.10
C PHE A 41 4.54 -4.02 -4.89
N ALA A 42 4.69 -4.00 -6.22
CA ALA A 42 3.62 -3.76 -7.17
C ALA A 42 3.32 -5.08 -7.90
N LEU A 43 2.23 -5.72 -7.53
CA LEU A 43 1.83 -7.03 -8.05
C LEU A 43 0.85 -6.85 -9.22
N SER A 44 1.12 -7.54 -10.32
CA SER A 44 0.19 -7.70 -11.44
C SER A 44 -0.21 -9.16 -11.53
N LEU A 45 -1.48 -9.47 -11.25
CA LEU A 45 -2.03 -10.82 -11.36
C LEU A 45 -2.88 -10.94 -12.62
N SER A 46 -2.58 -11.90 -13.48
CA SER A 46 -3.36 -12.25 -14.67
C SER A 46 -3.61 -13.76 -14.76
N ALA A 47 -4.51 -14.16 -15.67
CA ALA A 47 -4.66 -15.55 -16.10
C ALA A 47 -4.16 -15.71 -17.53
N GLN A 48 -3.47 -16.82 -17.82
CA GLN A 48 -2.95 -17.13 -19.16
C GLN A 48 -4.06 -17.14 -20.22
N ASP A 49 -5.26 -17.60 -19.87
CA ASP A 49 -6.40 -17.79 -20.78
C ASP A 49 -7.45 -16.66 -20.72
N GLY A 50 -7.10 -15.49 -20.17
CA GLY A 50 -7.93 -14.28 -20.24
C GLY A 50 -8.53 -13.85 -18.90
N GLU A 51 -9.84 -14.05 -18.71
CA GLU A 51 -10.57 -13.53 -17.54
C GLU A 51 -10.16 -14.24 -16.25
N LEU A 52 -9.93 -13.46 -15.19
CA LEU A 52 -9.75 -13.99 -13.84
C LEU A 52 -11.08 -14.53 -13.31
N PRO A 53 -11.13 -15.78 -12.81
CA PRO A 53 -12.32 -16.31 -12.16
C PRO A 53 -12.77 -15.44 -10.99
N SER A 54 -14.06 -15.27 -10.80
CA SER A 54 -14.60 -14.44 -9.71
C SER A 54 -14.25 -14.97 -8.31
N ASP A 55 -13.90 -16.25 -8.19
CA ASP A 55 -13.43 -16.88 -6.95
C ASP A 55 -11.91 -16.74 -6.72
N THR A 56 -11.22 -15.93 -7.52
CA THR A 56 -9.78 -15.66 -7.35
C THR A 56 -9.51 -15.08 -5.97
N GLN A 57 -8.58 -15.69 -5.24
CA GLN A 57 -8.08 -15.23 -3.95
C GLN A 57 -6.58 -15.00 -3.99
N LEU A 58 -6.15 -13.87 -3.47
CA LEU A 58 -4.75 -13.50 -3.26
C LEU A 58 -4.49 -13.50 -1.74
N ASP A 59 -3.71 -14.47 -1.29
CA ASP A 59 -3.29 -14.65 0.10
C ASP A 59 -1.86 -14.14 0.26
N VAL A 60 -1.67 -13.13 1.08
CA VAL A 60 -0.38 -12.48 1.33
C VAL A 60 0.00 -12.70 2.78
N THR A 61 1.15 -13.34 3.01
CA THR A 61 1.75 -13.50 4.33
C THR A 61 3.02 -12.66 4.41
N PHE A 62 3.16 -11.85 5.45
CA PHE A 62 4.29 -10.96 5.68
C PHE A 62 4.63 -10.90 7.18
N SER A 63 5.68 -10.17 7.54
CA SER A 63 6.20 -10.14 8.91
C SER A 63 5.19 -9.67 9.96
N ALA A 64 4.30 -8.73 9.59
CA ALA A 64 3.28 -8.17 10.48
C ALA A 64 1.96 -8.96 10.48
N GLY A 65 1.74 -9.92 9.57
CA GLY A 65 0.52 -10.71 9.55
C GLY A 65 0.21 -11.41 8.24
N ARG A 66 -1.08 -11.69 8.04
CA ARG A 66 -1.62 -12.32 6.84
C ARG A 66 -2.89 -11.60 6.43
N GLU A 67 -2.99 -11.27 5.15
CA GLU A 67 -4.16 -10.66 4.53
C GLU A 67 -4.62 -11.50 3.35
N VAL A 68 -5.93 -11.59 3.15
CA VAL A 68 -6.53 -12.30 2.01
C VAL A 68 -7.43 -11.33 1.29
N PHE A 69 -7.13 -11.08 0.01
CA PHE A 69 -8.01 -10.39 -0.91
C PHE A 69 -8.81 -11.42 -1.70
N ALA A 70 -10.13 -11.22 -1.80
CA ALA A 70 -11.00 -12.04 -2.63
C ALA A 70 -11.66 -11.17 -3.71
N LEU A 71 -11.55 -11.59 -4.98
CA LEU A 71 -12.12 -10.84 -6.10
C LEU A 71 -13.65 -10.73 -6.01
N ALA A 72 -14.32 -11.73 -5.46
CA ALA A 72 -15.75 -11.69 -5.19
C ALA A 72 -16.16 -10.63 -4.14
N GLU A 73 -15.22 -10.16 -3.32
CA GLU A 73 -15.46 -9.25 -2.18
C GLU A 73 -14.44 -8.08 -2.17
N PRO A 74 -14.38 -7.24 -3.24
CA PRO A 74 -13.32 -6.26 -3.43
C PRO A 74 -13.36 -5.06 -2.46
N GLY A 75 -14.35 -5.03 -1.56
CA GLY A 75 -14.55 -3.96 -0.57
C GLY A 75 -13.96 -4.25 0.81
N GLN A 76 -13.23 -5.35 0.99
CA GLN A 76 -12.61 -5.67 2.27
C GLN A 76 -11.55 -4.61 2.62
N ALA A 77 -11.65 -4.06 3.83
CA ALA A 77 -10.63 -3.16 4.35
C ALA A 77 -9.40 -3.98 4.74
N LEU A 78 -8.39 -3.95 3.87
CA LEU A 78 -7.06 -4.49 4.10
C LEU A 78 -6.11 -3.34 4.45
N GLU A 79 -5.19 -3.57 5.36
CA GLU A 79 -4.27 -2.54 5.87
C GLU A 79 -3.02 -2.45 5.00
N ALA A 80 -2.43 -3.61 4.67
CA ALA A 80 -1.15 -3.71 3.97
C ALA A 80 -1.29 -3.96 2.47
N VAL A 81 -2.41 -4.53 2.02
CA VAL A 81 -2.67 -4.83 0.60
C VAL A 81 -3.79 -3.95 0.08
N ARG A 82 -3.59 -3.33 -1.09
CA ARG A 82 -4.68 -2.67 -1.83
C ARG A 82 -4.68 -3.14 -3.27
N CYS A 83 -5.81 -3.64 -3.73
CA CYS A 83 -5.97 -4.15 -5.09
C CYS A 83 -7.03 -3.34 -5.85
N GLU A 84 -6.76 -3.15 -7.14
CA GLU A 84 -7.68 -2.59 -8.12
C GLU A 84 -7.91 -3.61 -9.23
N THR A 85 -9.16 -3.75 -9.66
CA THR A 85 -9.52 -4.65 -10.77
C THR A 85 -9.28 -3.95 -12.11
N VAL A 86 -8.57 -4.62 -13.01
CA VAL A 86 -8.43 -4.19 -14.40
C VAL A 86 -9.52 -4.88 -15.23
N VAL A 87 -10.40 -4.08 -15.83
CA VAL A 87 -11.57 -4.57 -16.56
C VAL A 87 -11.42 -4.25 -18.06
N GLU A 88 -11.56 -5.25 -18.90
CA GLU A 88 -11.60 -5.13 -20.36
C GLU A 88 -12.86 -5.78 -20.91
N ALA A 89 -13.60 -5.06 -21.76
CA ALA A 89 -14.86 -5.55 -22.33
C ALA A 89 -15.79 -6.18 -21.26
N GLU A 90 -15.94 -5.49 -20.12
CA GLU A 90 -16.79 -5.88 -18.98
C GLU A 90 -16.33 -7.14 -18.22
N ARG A 91 -15.10 -7.61 -18.45
CA ARG A 91 -14.50 -8.78 -17.77
C ARG A 91 -13.26 -8.39 -16.99
N VAL A 92 -13.07 -8.97 -15.80
CA VAL A 92 -11.86 -8.72 -14.99
C VAL A 92 -10.71 -9.53 -15.58
N VAL A 93 -9.75 -8.86 -16.20
CA VAL A 93 -8.61 -9.52 -16.86
C VAL A 93 -7.36 -9.57 -15.99
N ALA A 94 -7.25 -8.66 -15.02
CA ALA A 94 -6.12 -8.62 -14.10
C ALA A 94 -6.47 -7.95 -12.76
N LEU A 95 -5.63 -8.17 -11.75
CA LEU A 95 -5.56 -7.37 -10.52
C LEU A 95 -4.25 -6.62 -10.46
N SER A 96 -4.32 -5.33 -10.16
CA SER A 96 -3.16 -4.51 -9.81
C SER A 96 -3.17 -4.30 -8.31
N CYS A 97 -2.19 -4.84 -7.59
CA CYS A 97 -2.11 -4.75 -6.15
C CYS A 97 -0.83 -4.04 -5.68
N ALA A 98 -0.97 -3.14 -4.73
CA ALA A 98 0.13 -2.55 -4.00
C ALA A 98 0.21 -3.18 -2.61
N LEU A 99 1.41 -3.63 -2.22
CA LEU A 99 1.69 -4.26 -0.93
C LEU A 99 2.71 -3.43 -0.15
N TRP A 100 2.32 -2.96 1.03
CA TRP A 100 3.16 -2.22 1.96
C TRP A 100 3.64 -3.15 3.08
N THR A 101 4.95 -3.37 3.13
CA THR A 101 5.62 -4.18 4.16
C THR A 101 7.08 -3.73 4.29
N ASP A 102 7.67 -3.90 5.47
CA ASP A 102 9.08 -3.57 5.73
C ASP A 102 10.04 -4.74 5.43
N GLY A 103 9.52 -5.85 4.89
CA GLY A 103 10.30 -7.08 4.71
C GLY A 103 9.77 -8.00 3.60
N PRO A 104 10.33 -9.23 3.51
CA PRO A 104 9.86 -10.19 2.52
C PRO A 104 8.39 -10.56 2.76
N ALA A 105 7.75 -11.06 1.71
CA ALA A 105 6.37 -11.54 1.76
C ALA A 105 6.24 -12.84 0.96
N ASP A 106 5.31 -13.69 1.35
CA ASP A 106 4.88 -14.84 0.58
C ASP A 106 3.49 -14.58 0.00
N VAL A 107 3.34 -14.80 -1.29
CA VAL A 107 2.07 -14.67 -2.01
C VAL A 107 1.61 -16.04 -2.46
N ALA A 108 0.33 -16.34 -2.26
CA ALA A 108 -0.33 -17.50 -2.82
C ALA A 108 -1.61 -17.06 -3.54
N VAL A 109 -1.86 -17.63 -4.71
CA VAL A 109 -3.06 -17.34 -5.51
C VAL A 109 -3.80 -18.63 -5.81
N THR A 110 -5.12 -18.60 -5.63
CA THR A 110 -6.00 -19.71 -5.97
C THR A 110 -7.19 -19.21 -6.76
N ALA A 111 -7.58 -19.96 -7.78
CA ALA A 111 -8.79 -19.71 -8.57
C ALA A 111 -9.32 -21.03 -9.15
N THR A 112 -10.63 -21.16 -9.35
CA THR A 112 -11.20 -22.35 -9.99
C THR A 112 -10.72 -22.47 -11.43
N GLY A 113 -10.32 -23.67 -11.84
CA GLY A 113 -9.79 -23.94 -13.18
C GLY A 113 -8.29 -23.70 -13.34
N PHE A 114 -7.60 -23.11 -12.35
CA PHE A 114 -6.17 -22.79 -12.42
C PHE A 114 -5.33 -23.52 -11.37
N ASN A 115 -4.08 -23.82 -11.68
CA ASN A 115 -3.12 -24.31 -10.69
C ASN A 115 -2.92 -23.27 -9.59
N SER A 116 -2.78 -23.72 -8.34
CA SER A 116 -2.43 -22.80 -7.25
C SER A 116 -1.01 -22.28 -7.46
N LEU A 117 -0.85 -20.96 -7.44
CA LEU A 117 0.45 -20.30 -7.52
C LEU A 117 0.94 -19.95 -6.12
N ARG A 118 2.24 -20.10 -5.86
CA ARG A 118 2.88 -19.60 -4.64
C ARG A 118 4.26 -19.05 -4.97
N GLN A 119 4.57 -17.87 -4.47
CA GLN A 119 5.84 -17.20 -4.71
C GLN A 119 6.31 -16.43 -3.47
N SER A 120 7.59 -16.58 -3.14
CA SER A 120 8.26 -15.76 -2.13
C SER A 120 8.85 -14.51 -2.78
N LEU A 121 8.57 -13.35 -2.19
CA LEU A 121 8.98 -12.04 -2.67
C LEU A 121 10.10 -11.49 -1.78
N ALA A 122 11.21 -11.10 -2.41
CA ALA A 122 12.33 -10.45 -1.74
C ALA A 122 12.17 -8.93 -1.84
N HIS A 123 12.15 -8.25 -0.69
CA HIS A 123 12.14 -6.79 -0.65
C HIS A 123 13.53 -6.24 -1.03
N GLU A 124 13.53 -5.02 -1.54
CA GLU A 124 14.76 -4.30 -1.90
C GLU A 124 14.83 -2.99 -1.11
N VAL A 125 16.05 -2.58 -0.76
CA VAL A 125 16.31 -1.38 0.02
C VAL A 125 17.43 -0.58 -0.65
N ASP A 126 17.26 0.73 -0.74
CA ASP A 126 18.26 1.70 -1.19
C ASP A 126 18.54 2.75 -0.08
N ASP A 127 19.36 3.76 -0.38
CA ASP A 127 19.70 4.83 0.57
C ASP A 127 18.48 5.61 1.08
N CYS A 128 17.36 5.54 0.35
CA CYS A 128 16.09 6.17 0.70
C CYS A 128 15.08 5.20 1.34
N GLY A 129 15.47 3.98 1.65
CA GLY A 129 14.64 2.96 2.28
C GLY A 129 14.08 1.96 1.27
N VAL A 130 12.82 1.55 1.45
CA VAL A 130 12.23 0.47 0.65
C VAL A 130 12.08 0.87 -0.81
N ARG A 131 12.52 0.00 -1.71
CA ARG A 131 12.31 0.10 -3.16
C ARG A 131 11.14 -0.77 -3.58
N THR A 132 10.28 -0.22 -4.43
CA THR A 132 9.18 -0.98 -5.05
C THR A 132 9.75 -1.98 -6.04
N VAL A 133 9.34 -3.23 -5.88
CA VAL A 133 9.63 -4.33 -6.81
C VAL A 133 8.36 -4.66 -7.60
N ASP A 134 8.45 -4.61 -8.92
CA ASP A 134 7.38 -5.05 -9.81
C ASP A 134 7.37 -6.59 -9.89
N VAL A 135 6.21 -7.20 -9.72
CA VAL A 135 6.04 -8.65 -9.69
C VAL A 135 4.87 -9.04 -10.59
N GLU A 136 5.13 -9.90 -11.57
CA GLU A 136 4.11 -10.47 -12.45
C GLU A 136 3.75 -11.88 -11.97
N LEU A 137 2.47 -12.12 -11.73
CA LEU A 137 1.88 -13.38 -11.32
C LEU A 137 0.93 -13.83 -12.43
N GLU A 138 1.21 -14.97 -13.05
CA GLU A 138 0.35 -15.53 -14.11
C GLU A 138 -0.23 -16.87 -13.64
N LEU A 139 -1.56 -17.00 -13.66
CA LEU A 139 -2.25 -18.25 -13.36
C LEU A 139 -2.27 -19.15 -14.60
N GLU A 140 -1.74 -20.37 -14.43
CA GLU A 140 -1.76 -21.41 -15.45
C GLU A 140 -2.99 -22.32 -15.28
N PRO A 141 -3.69 -22.69 -16.37
CA PRO A 141 -4.85 -23.59 -16.30
C PRO A 141 -4.46 -24.97 -15.76
N LYS A 142 -5.38 -25.61 -15.02
CA LYS A 142 -5.18 -27.01 -14.61
C LYS A 142 -5.24 -27.92 -15.85
N PRO A 143 -4.38 -28.95 -15.93
CA PRO A 143 -4.52 -29.93 -17.00
C PRO A 143 -5.88 -30.64 -16.87
N GLU A 144 -6.64 -30.66 -17.97
CA GLU A 144 -7.87 -31.45 -18.04
C GLU A 144 -7.49 -32.92 -17.82
N SER A 145 -8.06 -33.54 -16.78
CA SER A 145 -7.90 -34.97 -16.57
C SER A 145 -8.73 -35.71 -17.64
N PRO A 146 -8.13 -36.67 -18.38
CA PRO A 146 -8.78 -37.35 -19.50
C PRO A 146 -9.95 -38.26 -19.07
#